data_AF-A0A7W4DYC5-F1
#
_entry.id   AF-A0A7W4DYC5-F1
#
_cell.length_a   1.000
_cell.length_b   1.000
_cell.length_c   1.000
_cell.angle_alpha   90.00
_cell.angle_beta   90.00
_cell.angle_gamma   90.00
#
_symmetry.space_group_name_H-M   'P 1'
#
loop_
_entity.id
_entity.type
_entity.pdbx_description
1 polymer ?
#
loop_
_entity_poly.entity_id
_entity_poly.type
_entity_poly.pdbx_seq_one_letter_code
_entity_poly.pdbx_strand_id
1 'polypeptide(L)'
;MSSKVKVCVQSEIGKLRGVILHTPGVEVERMNPTNAHRALYSDILSKEIVQQEYSYFKGTIEKVARVYEVEQLLAEALTKVEARSAVLDALCPASYPGLHEELLGEQPARLAKLLIEGVPLPRATLTDYLREERYAIPPLYNLFFTRDASMSIFSHVLLGRMASPVRFGEIAIMKAIFEYSDSVGAGVLDPGRSPMAGQIRIEGGDVHVVREDVLMIGQGVRSNSRGVDFLIEELVRLGLDKPLHVLVQELPAEPESFIHLDMVFTLLDKDACMVYAPVILESPQYRTFHMEVQPGGATRIWQESDLVRALNDLGVLVAPIICGAKDDRWTQDREQWHSGANFVAFGPGQLIGYARNERTIEGLSKHGFSVFRAEDVSSGKVVVPSKGRCVVTLAGSELPRGGGGGRCMTMPVLRDAVDW
;
A
#
# COMPACT_ATOMS: atom_id res chain seq x y z
N MET A 1 -5.40 -25.76 -14.62
CA MET A 1 -5.81 -24.36 -14.40
C MET A 1 -5.90 -24.16 -12.89
N SER A 2 -5.08 -23.28 -12.30
CA SER A 2 -5.25 -22.89 -10.89
C SER A 2 -6.58 -22.16 -10.76
N SER A 3 -7.40 -22.50 -9.76
CA SER A 3 -8.62 -21.74 -9.48
C SER A 3 -8.29 -20.27 -9.20
N LYS A 4 -9.07 -19.35 -9.77
CA LYS A 4 -9.02 -17.91 -9.50
C LYS A 4 -9.07 -17.64 -8.00
N VAL A 5 -8.11 -16.90 -7.47
CA VAL A 5 -8.13 -16.50 -6.06
C VAL A 5 -9.17 -15.41 -5.85
N LYS A 6 -10.09 -15.67 -4.93
CA LYS A 6 -11.07 -14.68 -4.46
C LYS A 6 -10.45 -13.89 -3.33
N VAL A 7 -10.44 -12.56 -3.45
CA VAL A 7 -9.91 -11.69 -2.40
C VAL A 7 -10.63 -11.95 -1.07
N CYS A 8 -9.87 -12.05 0.01
CA CYS A 8 -10.37 -12.17 1.36
C CYS A 8 -9.29 -11.71 2.35
N VAL A 9 -9.42 -10.48 2.86
CA VAL A 9 -8.51 -9.90 3.85
C VAL A 9 -9.32 -9.42 5.04
N GLN A 10 -9.13 -10.06 6.19
CA GLN A 10 -9.96 -9.84 7.39
C GLN A 10 -9.19 -9.27 8.58
N SER A 11 -7.90 -8.98 8.40
CA SER A 11 -7.04 -8.44 9.46
C SER A 11 -5.78 -7.80 8.85
N GLU A 12 -4.95 -7.14 9.66
CA GLU A 12 -3.60 -6.69 9.26
C GLU A 12 -2.52 -7.74 9.60
N ILE A 13 -2.74 -8.55 10.64
CA ILE A 13 -1.72 -9.42 11.24
C ILE A 13 -2.00 -10.92 11.10
N GLY A 14 -3.19 -11.32 10.63
CA GLY A 14 -3.50 -12.72 10.39
C GLY A 14 -2.57 -13.32 9.35
N LYS A 15 -2.53 -14.66 9.27
CA LYS A 15 -1.58 -15.35 8.40
C LYS A 15 -1.76 -14.90 6.94
N LEU A 16 -0.69 -14.38 6.36
CA LEU A 16 -0.67 -13.96 4.96
C LEU A 16 -0.64 -15.21 4.08
N ARG A 17 -1.60 -15.34 3.15
CA ARG A 17 -1.72 -16.48 2.24
C ARG A 17 -1.43 -16.09 0.80
N GLY A 18 -1.78 -14.85 0.43
CA GLY A 18 -1.65 -14.35 -0.93
C GLY A 18 -1.43 -12.84 -0.93
N VAL A 19 -0.49 -12.38 -1.75
CA VAL A 19 -0.09 -10.97 -1.82
C VAL A 19 0.29 -10.60 -3.25
N ILE A 20 -0.16 -9.43 -3.69
CA ILE A 20 0.30 -8.81 -4.93
C ILE A 20 1.55 -7.99 -4.61
N LEU A 21 2.59 -8.19 -5.43
CA LEU A 21 3.85 -7.46 -5.44
C LEU A 21 4.15 -6.95 -6.85
N HIS A 22 5.06 -5.98 -6.96
CA HIS A 22 5.62 -5.56 -8.24
C HIS A 22 7.12 -5.44 -8.13
N THR A 23 7.84 -6.30 -8.85
CA THR A 23 9.30 -6.27 -8.89
C THR A 23 9.78 -4.99 -9.62
N PRO A 24 10.55 -4.11 -8.97
CA PRO A 24 11.04 -2.87 -9.59
C PRO A 24 11.85 -3.13 -10.88
N GLY A 25 11.44 -2.49 -11.96
CA GLY A 25 12.06 -2.57 -13.28
C GLY A 25 12.81 -1.31 -13.70
N VAL A 26 12.89 -1.08 -15.01
CA VAL A 26 13.56 0.11 -15.59
C VAL A 26 12.79 1.40 -15.33
N GLU A 27 11.50 1.33 -14.99
CA GLU A 27 10.69 2.48 -14.62
C GLU A 27 11.37 3.29 -13.51
N VAL A 28 11.98 2.62 -12.53
CA VAL A 28 12.66 3.28 -11.40
C VAL A 28 13.84 4.15 -11.87
N GLU A 29 14.59 3.74 -12.90
CA GLU A 29 15.72 4.51 -13.44
C GLU A 29 15.30 5.63 -14.39
N ARG A 30 14.04 5.64 -14.84
CA ARG A 30 13.54 6.69 -15.75
C ARG A 30 13.28 8.01 -15.01
N MET A 31 13.47 8.02 -13.69
CA MET A 31 13.56 9.22 -12.87
C MET A 31 14.87 9.97 -13.13
N ASN A 32 14.80 11.29 -13.02
CA ASN A 32 15.93 12.20 -13.15
C ASN A 32 15.81 13.33 -12.10
N PRO A 33 16.86 14.14 -11.88
CA PRO A 33 16.81 15.16 -10.82
C PRO A 33 15.67 16.17 -10.98
N THR A 34 15.25 16.44 -12.22
CA THR A 34 14.17 17.41 -12.50
C THR A 34 12.76 16.85 -12.26
N ASN A 35 12.60 15.52 -12.18
CA ASN A 35 11.31 14.88 -11.99
C ASN A 35 11.20 14.02 -10.72
N ALA A 36 12.28 13.76 -9.98
CA ALA A 36 12.28 12.91 -8.77
C ALA A 36 11.26 13.38 -7.71
N HIS A 37 11.27 14.68 -7.38
CA HIS A 37 10.29 15.25 -6.43
C HIS A 37 8.86 15.21 -6.99
N ARG A 38 8.68 15.35 -8.31
CA ARG A 38 7.36 15.17 -8.95
C ARG A 38 6.92 13.71 -8.91
N ALA A 39 7.86 12.77 -8.98
CA ALA A 39 7.66 11.34 -8.81
C ALA A 39 7.46 10.92 -7.35
N LEU A 40 7.49 11.86 -6.40
CA LEU A 40 7.31 11.66 -4.96
C LEU A 40 8.50 10.97 -4.27
N TYR A 41 9.69 11.01 -4.88
CA TYR A 41 10.91 10.45 -4.30
C TYR A 41 11.77 11.52 -3.63
N SER A 42 12.40 11.14 -2.52
CA SER A 42 13.39 11.97 -1.82
C SER A 42 14.74 12.01 -2.56
N ASP A 43 15.04 11.01 -3.39
CA ASP A 43 16.27 10.89 -4.18
C ASP A 43 16.09 9.94 -5.38
N ILE A 44 17.05 9.93 -6.31
CA ILE A 44 17.09 8.97 -7.42
C ILE A 44 17.62 7.64 -6.88
N LEU A 45 16.98 6.55 -7.29
CA LEU A 45 17.35 5.21 -6.85
C LEU A 45 18.32 4.54 -7.82
N SER A 46 19.29 3.80 -7.28
CA SER A 46 20.03 2.80 -8.07
C SER A 46 19.16 1.55 -8.24
N LYS A 47 18.77 1.25 -9.48
CA LYS A 47 17.98 0.05 -9.78
C LYS A 47 18.69 -1.23 -9.39
N GLU A 48 20.00 -1.36 -9.62
CA GLU A 48 20.72 -2.58 -9.27
C GLU A 48 20.58 -2.90 -7.78
N ILE A 49 20.75 -1.88 -6.93
CA ILE A 49 20.62 -2.02 -5.49
C ILE A 49 19.15 -2.26 -5.10
N VAL A 50 18.20 -1.49 -5.65
CA VAL A 50 16.77 -1.68 -5.42
C VAL A 50 16.33 -3.10 -5.78
N GLN A 51 16.73 -3.61 -6.94
CA GLN A 51 16.40 -4.97 -7.38
C GLN A 51 17.01 -6.02 -6.46
N GLN A 52 18.26 -5.82 -6.02
CA GLN A 52 18.90 -6.72 -5.07
C GLN A 52 18.14 -6.73 -3.73
N GLU A 53 17.88 -5.56 -3.13
CA GLU A 53 17.16 -5.45 -1.86
C GLU A 53 15.74 -6.02 -1.96
N TYR A 54 15.03 -5.69 -3.05
CA TYR A 54 13.69 -6.18 -3.31
C TYR A 54 13.66 -7.70 -3.53
N SER A 55 14.71 -8.28 -4.11
CA SER A 55 14.80 -9.74 -4.27
C SER A 55 14.82 -10.46 -2.92
N TYR A 56 15.48 -9.90 -1.90
CA TYR A 56 15.45 -10.46 -0.54
C TYR A 56 14.09 -10.29 0.11
N PHE A 57 13.42 -9.16 -0.13
CA PHE A 57 12.06 -8.91 0.35
C PHE A 57 11.06 -9.91 -0.24
N LYS A 58 10.97 -9.95 -1.57
CA LYS A 58 10.11 -10.88 -2.31
C LYS A 58 10.44 -12.32 -1.96
N GLY A 59 11.71 -12.70 -1.95
CA GLY A 59 12.14 -14.06 -1.62
C GLY A 59 11.79 -14.47 -0.19
N THR A 60 11.72 -13.52 0.76
CA THR A 60 11.22 -13.76 2.12
C THR A 60 9.70 -13.99 2.10
N ILE A 61 8.94 -13.14 1.42
CA ILE A 61 7.48 -13.28 1.29
C ILE A 61 7.11 -14.60 0.62
N GLU A 62 7.83 -15.03 -0.42
CA GLU A 62 7.61 -16.30 -1.12
C GLU A 62 7.78 -17.54 -0.22
N LYS A 63 8.50 -17.43 0.92
CA LYS A 63 8.57 -18.52 1.91
C LYS A 63 7.30 -18.66 2.74
N VAL A 64 6.48 -17.61 2.84
CA VAL A 64 5.37 -17.53 3.79
C VAL A 64 4.00 -17.36 3.13
N ALA A 65 3.96 -16.83 1.91
CA ALA A 65 2.73 -16.55 1.17
C ALA A 65 2.92 -16.74 -0.35
N ARG A 66 1.81 -16.95 -1.06
CA ARG A 66 1.81 -16.94 -2.53
C ARG A 66 1.93 -15.51 -3.05
N VAL A 67 2.91 -15.26 -3.90
CA VAL A 67 3.11 -13.97 -4.57
C VAL A 67 2.41 -13.97 -5.93
N TYR A 68 1.76 -12.85 -6.25
CA TYR A 68 1.25 -12.53 -7.58
C TYR A 68 1.94 -11.25 -8.07
N GLU A 69 2.53 -11.28 -9.25
CA GLU A 69 3.23 -10.11 -9.80
C GLU A 69 2.28 -9.25 -10.62
N VAL A 70 2.29 -7.93 -10.40
CA VAL A 70 1.47 -6.95 -11.14
C VAL A 70 1.67 -7.10 -12.65
N GLU A 71 2.91 -7.19 -13.14
CA GLU A 71 3.20 -7.33 -14.58
C GLU A 71 2.52 -8.58 -15.18
N GLN A 72 2.56 -9.70 -14.46
CA GLN A 72 1.97 -10.97 -14.92
C GLN A 72 0.45 -10.91 -14.90
N LEU A 73 -0.13 -10.37 -13.83
CA LEU A 73 -1.57 -10.19 -13.70
C LEU A 73 -2.12 -9.23 -14.76
N LEU A 74 -1.37 -8.16 -15.06
CA LEU A 74 -1.74 -7.20 -16.10
C LEU A 74 -1.65 -7.84 -17.48
N ALA A 75 -0.56 -8.56 -17.80
CA ALA A 75 -0.42 -9.26 -19.06
C ALA A 75 -1.56 -10.27 -19.29
N GLU A 76 -1.99 -10.96 -18.22
CA GLU A 76 -3.16 -11.84 -18.23
C GLU A 76 -4.46 -11.07 -18.51
N ALA A 77 -4.72 -9.98 -17.78
CA ALA A 77 -5.90 -9.15 -17.99
C ALA A 77 -5.98 -8.59 -19.41
N LEU A 78 -4.85 -8.13 -19.96
CA LEU A 78 -4.74 -7.59 -21.32
C LEU A 78 -4.91 -8.63 -22.44
N THR A 79 -5.10 -9.92 -22.12
CA THR A 79 -5.58 -10.89 -23.11
C THR A 79 -7.03 -10.63 -23.53
N LYS A 80 -7.82 -9.96 -22.67
CA LYS A 80 -9.19 -9.54 -22.97
C LYS A 80 -9.18 -8.24 -23.76
N VAL A 81 -10.03 -8.12 -24.78
CA VAL A 81 -10.10 -6.93 -25.65
C VAL A 81 -10.64 -5.74 -24.85
N GLU A 82 -11.63 -5.98 -24.00
CA GLU A 82 -12.31 -5.00 -23.16
C GLU A 82 -11.34 -4.37 -22.16
N ALA A 83 -10.48 -5.18 -21.54
CA ALA A 83 -9.44 -4.72 -20.63
C ALA A 83 -8.43 -3.81 -21.35
N ARG A 84 -7.98 -4.21 -22.55
CA ARG A 84 -7.06 -3.39 -23.36
C ARG A 84 -7.67 -2.05 -23.70
N SER A 85 -8.90 -2.02 -24.22
CA SER A 85 -9.59 -0.77 -24.53
C SER A 85 -9.70 0.10 -23.27
N ALA A 86 -10.23 -0.44 -22.17
CA ALA A 86 -10.46 0.35 -20.96
C ALA A 86 -9.18 0.96 -20.37
N VAL A 87 -8.05 0.23 -20.38
CA VAL A 87 -6.76 0.75 -19.90
C VAL A 87 -6.20 1.79 -20.86
N LEU A 88 -6.27 1.56 -22.17
CA LEU A 88 -5.77 2.51 -23.16
C LEU A 88 -6.63 3.77 -23.22
N ASP A 89 -7.95 3.66 -23.11
CA ASP A 89 -8.87 4.81 -23.00
C ASP A 89 -8.55 5.68 -21.78
N ALA A 90 -8.11 5.07 -20.68
CA ALA A 90 -7.71 5.79 -19.48
C ALA A 90 -6.32 6.45 -19.60
N LEU A 91 -5.37 5.82 -20.28
CA LEU A 91 -3.95 6.22 -20.24
C LEU A 91 -3.45 6.92 -21.49
N CYS A 92 -4.04 6.66 -22.65
CA CYS A 92 -3.62 7.30 -23.90
C CYS A 92 -3.99 8.79 -23.87
N PRO A 93 -3.02 9.69 -24.02
CA PRO A 93 -3.30 11.12 -24.07
C PRO A 93 -4.02 11.50 -25.37
N ALA A 94 -5.01 12.38 -25.26
CA ALA A 94 -5.74 12.92 -26.42
C ALA A 94 -4.84 13.66 -27.43
N SER A 95 -3.65 14.12 -27.01
CA SER A 95 -2.68 14.76 -27.90
C SER A 95 -2.01 13.79 -28.90
N TYR A 96 -2.18 12.47 -28.74
CA TYR A 96 -1.57 11.45 -29.59
C TYR A 96 -2.60 10.40 -30.05
N PRO A 97 -3.55 10.77 -30.93
CA PRO A 97 -4.71 9.93 -31.25
C PRO A 97 -4.36 8.58 -31.88
N GLY A 98 -3.26 8.48 -32.64
CA GLY A 98 -2.81 7.20 -33.24
C GLY A 98 -2.19 6.22 -32.25
N LEU A 99 -1.79 6.69 -31.05
CA LEU A 99 -1.12 5.85 -30.06
C LEU A 99 -2.04 4.75 -29.52
N HIS A 100 -3.33 5.05 -29.38
CA HIS A 100 -4.30 4.08 -28.90
C HIS A 100 -4.37 2.86 -29.84
N GLU A 101 -4.53 3.08 -31.14
CA GLU A 101 -4.60 2.00 -32.14
C GLU A 101 -3.29 1.21 -32.24
N GLU A 102 -2.15 1.91 -32.18
CA GLU A 102 -0.82 1.29 -32.15
C GLU A 102 -0.68 0.31 -30.98
N LEU A 103 -1.00 0.77 -29.76
CA LEU A 103 -0.89 -0.03 -28.55
C LEU A 103 -1.93 -1.14 -28.47
N LEU A 104 -3.10 -0.98 -29.10
CA LEU A 104 -4.13 -2.03 -29.13
C LEU A 104 -3.66 -3.29 -29.89
N GLY A 105 -2.79 -3.11 -30.88
CA GLY A 105 -2.19 -4.17 -31.68
C GLY A 105 -1.02 -4.90 -31.01
N GLU A 106 -0.54 -4.42 -29.87
CA GLU A 106 0.59 -5.01 -29.16
C GLU A 106 0.25 -6.35 -28.50
N GLN A 107 1.27 -7.19 -28.33
CA GLN A 107 1.11 -8.44 -27.57
C GLN A 107 0.85 -8.13 -26.08
N PRO A 108 -0.04 -8.84 -25.38
CA PRO A 108 -0.42 -8.49 -24.00
C PRO A 108 0.74 -8.33 -23.02
N ALA A 109 1.73 -9.23 -23.07
CA ALA A 109 2.93 -9.14 -22.23
C ALA A 109 3.80 -7.91 -22.58
N ARG A 110 3.92 -7.57 -23.87
CA ARG A 110 4.66 -6.38 -24.31
C ARG A 110 3.93 -5.11 -23.91
N LEU A 111 2.61 -5.08 -24.06
CA LEU A 111 1.76 -3.97 -23.68
C LEU A 111 1.82 -3.72 -22.16
N ALA A 112 1.73 -4.76 -21.34
CA ALA A 112 1.87 -4.64 -19.88
C ALA A 112 3.19 -3.94 -19.50
N LYS A 113 4.30 -4.41 -20.10
CA LYS A 113 5.61 -3.81 -19.89
C LYS A 113 5.68 -2.35 -20.35
N LEU A 114 5.12 -2.02 -21.50
CA LEU A 114 5.06 -0.64 -22.01
C LEU A 114 4.28 0.30 -21.08
N LEU A 115 3.15 -0.15 -20.56
CA LEU A 115 2.31 0.64 -19.66
C LEU A 115 2.95 0.86 -18.28
N ILE A 116 3.75 -0.10 -17.80
CA ILE A 116 4.50 0.01 -16.53
C ILE A 116 5.75 0.86 -16.71
N GLU A 117 6.56 0.54 -17.73
CA GLU A 117 7.85 1.18 -17.95
C GLU A 117 7.69 2.58 -18.54
N GLY A 118 6.55 2.89 -19.16
CA GLY A 118 6.27 4.12 -19.86
C GLY A 118 6.47 3.98 -21.37
N VAL A 119 5.54 4.60 -22.10
CA VAL A 119 5.49 4.63 -23.57
C VAL A 119 6.21 5.88 -24.07
N PRO A 120 7.31 5.75 -24.83
CA PRO A 120 8.05 6.91 -25.35
C PRO A 120 7.16 7.84 -26.17
N LEU A 121 7.44 9.14 -26.08
CA LEU A 121 6.77 10.15 -26.87
C LEU A 121 7.16 9.99 -28.36
N PRO A 122 6.22 9.82 -29.29
CA PRO A 122 6.52 9.86 -30.72
C PRO A 122 7.06 11.24 -31.09
N ARG A 123 8.23 11.29 -31.76
CA ARG A 123 8.84 12.55 -32.23
C ARG A 123 8.67 12.70 -33.74
N ALA A 124 7.49 13.16 -34.16
CA ALA A 124 7.15 13.30 -35.58
C ALA A 124 7.25 14.74 -36.09
N THR A 125 7.10 15.74 -35.22
CA THR A 125 7.14 17.16 -35.57
C THR A 125 8.27 17.90 -34.84
N LEU A 126 8.61 19.11 -35.32
CA LEU A 126 9.53 20.00 -34.58
C LEU A 126 8.98 20.32 -33.19
N THR A 127 7.67 20.49 -33.05
CA THR A 127 7.01 20.68 -31.75
C THR A 127 7.31 19.51 -30.82
N ASP A 128 7.12 18.25 -31.26
CA ASP A 128 7.42 17.07 -30.45
C ASP A 128 8.91 16.97 -30.08
N TYR A 129 9.80 17.39 -30.98
CA TYR A 129 11.23 17.36 -30.75
C TYR A 129 11.68 18.36 -29.68
N LEU A 130 11.04 19.54 -29.63
CA LEU A 130 11.33 20.60 -28.68
C LEU A 130 10.70 20.36 -27.29
N ARG A 131 9.83 19.36 -27.14
CA ARG A 131 9.26 18.98 -25.85
C ARG A 131 10.31 18.36 -24.94
N GLU A 132 10.29 18.76 -23.68
CA GLU A 132 11.14 18.17 -22.64
C GLU A 132 10.61 16.80 -22.19
N GLU A 133 9.31 16.54 -22.35
CA GLU A 133 8.71 15.27 -22.00
C GLU A 133 9.23 14.13 -22.89
N ARG A 134 9.57 13.01 -22.25
CA ARG A 134 10.10 11.82 -22.93
C ARG A 134 9.05 10.75 -23.21
N TYR A 135 7.90 10.83 -22.56
CA TYR A 135 6.90 9.77 -22.54
C TYR A 135 5.51 10.31 -22.85
N ALA A 136 4.79 9.61 -23.74
CA ALA A 136 3.37 9.82 -23.97
C ALA A 136 2.53 9.24 -22.83
N ILE A 137 2.92 8.06 -22.32
CA ILE A 137 2.40 7.47 -21.08
C ILE A 137 3.57 7.38 -20.10
N PRO A 138 3.54 8.09 -18.96
CA PRO A 138 4.68 8.15 -18.05
C PRO A 138 4.98 6.80 -17.40
N PRO A 139 6.26 6.51 -17.07
CA PRO A 139 6.64 5.35 -16.26
C PRO A 139 5.99 5.39 -14.87
N LEU A 140 5.67 4.22 -14.33
CA LEU A 140 5.04 4.09 -13.01
C LEU A 140 6.08 3.86 -11.91
N TYR A 141 6.82 4.92 -11.59
CA TYR A 141 7.93 4.89 -10.63
C TYR A 141 7.57 4.29 -9.27
N ASN A 142 6.34 4.49 -8.80
CA ASN A 142 5.89 4.08 -7.46
C ASN A 142 5.17 2.72 -7.47
N LEU A 143 5.11 2.01 -8.60
CA LEU A 143 4.29 0.80 -8.72
C LEU A 143 4.73 -0.33 -7.77
N PHE A 144 6.00 -0.36 -7.36
CA PHE A 144 6.46 -1.33 -6.37
C PHE A 144 5.90 -1.07 -4.96
N PHE A 145 5.36 0.13 -4.71
CA PHE A 145 4.48 0.42 -3.57
C PHE A 145 3.03 0.06 -3.92
N THR A 146 2.76 -1.24 -4.05
CA THR A 146 1.45 -1.78 -4.45
C THR A 146 0.33 -1.50 -3.46
N ARG A 147 0.64 -1.02 -2.25
CA ARG A 147 -0.32 -0.75 -1.18
C ARG A 147 -1.39 0.27 -1.57
N ASP A 148 -1.00 1.34 -2.27
CA ASP A 148 -1.81 2.56 -2.27
C ASP A 148 -2.87 2.59 -3.37
N ALA A 149 -2.54 2.06 -4.54
CA ALA A 149 -3.39 2.11 -5.73
C ALA A 149 -4.65 1.24 -5.59
N SER A 150 -4.59 0.21 -4.76
CA SER A 150 -5.72 -0.67 -4.49
C SER A 150 -5.52 -1.39 -3.16
N MET A 151 -6.56 -1.49 -2.36
CA MET A 151 -6.51 -2.10 -1.04
C MET A 151 -7.67 -3.08 -0.85
N SER A 152 -7.35 -4.28 -0.38
CA SER A 152 -8.35 -5.30 -0.09
C SER A 152 -9.09 -4.94 1.19
N ILE A 153 -10.42 -5.00 1.14
CA ILE A 153 -11.30 -4.77 2.29
C ILE A 153 -12.29 -5.92 2.32
N PHE A 154 -12.12 -6.83 3.28
CA PHE A 154 -12.89 -8.07 3.36
C PHE A 154 -12.80 -8.86 2.04
N SER A 155 -13.93 -9.09 1.37
CA SER A 155 -14.02 -9.80 0.09
C SER A 155 -13.96 -8.90 -1.16
N HIS A 156 -13.73 -7.61 -0.97
CA HIS A 156 -13.73 -6.59 -2.01
C HIS A 156 -12.36 -5.92 -2.12
N VAL A 157 -12.18 -5.16 -3.19
CA VAL A 157 -11.05 -4.26 -3.38
C VAL A 157 -11.60 -2.86 -3.54
N LEU A 158 -11.10 -1.93 -2.74
CA LEU A 158 -11.24 -0.51 -2.98
C LEU A 158 -10.11 -0.07 -3.91
N LEU A 159 -10.45 0.65 -4.98
CA LEU A 159 -9.47 1.34 -5.80
C LEU A 159 -9.13 2.69 -5.17
N GLY A 160 -7.85 3.05 -5.20
CA GLY A 160 -7.40 4.34 -4.72
C GLY A 160 -7.91 5.50 -5.59
N ARG A 161 -8.08 6.66 -4.97
CA ARG A 161 -8.26 7.94 -5.65
C ARG A 161 -7.13 8.86 -5.22
N MET A 162 -5.99 8.69 -5.89
CA MET A 162 -4.69 9.24 -5.50
C MET A 162 -4.72 10.78 -5.43
N ALA A 163 -4.02 11.34 -4.45
CA ALA A 163 -3.87 12.79 -4.33
C ALA A 163 -2.95 13.38 -5.42
N SER A 164 -1.97 12.60 -5.88
CA SER A 164 -1.06 12.99 -6.96
C SER A 164 -1.49 12.36 -8.29
N PRO A 165 -1.55 13.14 -9.40
CA PRO A 165 -1.90 12.61 -10.71
C PRO A 165 -0.83 11.65 -11.28
N VAL A 166 0.40 11.68 -10.76
CA VAL A 166 1.49 10.81 -11.21
C VAL A 166 1.17 9.32 -11.02
N ARG A 167 0.36 8.99 -10.02
CA ARG A 167 -0.03 7.60 -9.69
C ARG A 167 -1.33 7.16 -10.35
N PHE A 168 -1.92 7.98 -11.23
CA PHE A 168 -3.18 7.64 -11.92
C PHE A 168 -3.05 6.37 -12.78
N GLY A 169 -1.90 6.17 -13.41
CA GLY A 169 -1.64 4.98 -14.22
C GLY A 169 -1.70 3.67 -13.42
N GLU A 170 -1.29 3.72 -12.16
CA GLU A 170 -1.33 2.58 -11.24
C GLU A 170 -2.79 2.16 -10.98
N ILE A 171 -3.71 3.12 -10.79
CA ILE A 171 -5.14 2.83 -10.58
C ILE A 171 -5.75 2.12 -11.79
N ALA A 172 -5.46 2.61 -13.01
CA ALA A 172 -5.99 2.02 -14.24
C ALA A 172 -5.52 0.57 -14.43
N ILE A 173 -4.24 0.31 -14.15
CA ILE A 173 -3.67 -1.04 -14.19
C ILE A 173 -4.30 -1.95 -13.15
N MET A 174 -4.37 -1.52 -11.88
CA MET A 174 -4.93 -2.36 -10.81
C MET A 174 -6.42 -2.64 -11.04
N LYS A 175 -7.17 -1.66 -11.55
CA LYS A 175 -8.57 -1.84 -11.98
C LYS A 175 -8.70 -2.95 -13.01
N ALA A 176 -7.90 -2.90 -14.07
CA ALA A 176 -7.94 -3.92 -15.12
C ALA A 176 -7.56 -5.31 -14.59
N ILE A 177 -6.58 -5.39 -13.70
CA ILE A 177 -6.21 -6.64 -13.03
C ILE A 177 -7.42 -7.23 -12.29
N PHE A 178 -8.07 -6.49 -11.40
CA PHE A 178 -9.15 -7.04 -10.60
C PHE A 178 -10.43 -7.34 -11.38
N GLU A 179 -10.70 -6.56 -12.44
CA GLU A 179 -11.88 -6.78 -13.30
C GLU A 179 -11.68 -7.93 -14.30
N TYR A 180 -10.45 -8.15 -14.82
CA TYR A 180 -10.24 -9.02 -16.00
C TYR A 180 -9.21 -10.15 -15.85
N SER A 181 -8.33 -10.16 -14.83
CA SER A 181 -7.39 -11.28 -14.61
C SER A 181 -8.16 -12.58 -14.27
N ASP A 182 -7.71 -13.71 -14.78
CA ASP A 182 -8.25 -15.03 -14.42
C ASP A 182 -7.59 -15.58 -13.12
N SER A 183 -6.49 -14.98 -12.65
CA SER A 183 -5.76 -15.38 -11.45
C SER A 183 -6.30 -14.77 -10.15
N VAL A 184 -6.79 -13.53 -10.19
CA VAL A 184 -7.29 -12.80 -9.00
C VAL A 184 -8.62 -12.13 -9.30
N GLY A 185 -9.58 -12.19 -8.38
CA GLY A 185 -10.85 -11.47 -8.50
C GLY A 185 -11.43 -10.99 -7.18
N ALA A 186 -12.14 -9.88 -7.26
CA ALA A 186 -12.86 -9.26 -6.16
C ALA A 186 -14.06 -8.47 -6.71
N GLY A 187 -15.03 -8.17 -5.85
CA GLY A 187 -15.89 -7.02 -6.12
C GLY A 187 -15.06 -5.74 -6.03
N VAL A 188 -15.26 -4.80 -6.95
CA VAL A 188 -14.46 -3.57 -7.05
C VAL A 188 -15.29 -2.38 -6.61
N LEU A 189 -14.80 -1.67 -5.59
CA LEU A 189 -15.32 -0.38 -5.13
C LEU A 189 -14.46 0.71 -5.77
N ASP A 190 -15.06 1.49 -6.67
CA ASP A 190 -14.35 2.45 -7.50
C ASP A 190 -14.85 3.88 -7.20
N PRO A 191 -14.10 4.66 -6.40
CA PRO A 191 -14.45 6.07 -6.16
C PRO A 191 -14.55 6.91 -7.43
N GLY A 192 -13.90 6.48 -8.53
CA GLY A 192 -13.97 7.12 -9.84
C GLY A 192 -15.36 7.04 -10.49
N ARG A 193 -16.23 6.12 -10.04
CA ARG A 193 -17.62 6.01 -10.51
C ARG A 193 -18.59 6.91 -9.72
N SER A 194 -18.14 7.51 -8.62
CA SER A 194 -18.96 8.42 -7.82
C SER A 194 -19.20 9.75 -8.55
N PRO A 195 -20.40 10.33 -8.47
CA PRO A 195 -20.65 11.71 -8.91
C PRO A 195 -19.73 12.74 -8.24
N MET A 196 -19.17 12.40 -7.07
CA MET A 196 -18.23 13.24 -6.31
C MET A 196 -16.77 12.83 -6.49
N ALA A 197 -16.42 12.04 -7.51
CA ALA A 197 -15.06 11.53 -7.74
C ALA A 197 -13.95 12.60 -7.75
N GLY A 198 -14.27 13.84 -8.12
CA GLY A 198 -13.33 14.97 -8.08
C GLY A 198 -13.01 15.50 -6.68
N GLN A 199 -13.79 15.13 -5.67
CA GLN A 199 -13.64 15.58 -4.28
C GLN A 199 -13.16 14.48 -3.34
N ILE A 200 -13.17 13.23 -3.81
CA ILE A 200 -12.75 12.06 -3.04
C ILE A 200 -11.24 11.89 -3.19
N ARG A 201 -10.55 11.66 -2.06
CA ARG A 201 -9.18 11.13 -2.06
C ARG A 201 -9.10 10.03 -1.01
N ILE A 202 -8.55 8.89 -1.39
CA ILE A 202 -8.32 7.75 -0.51
C ILE A 202 -7.18 6.91 -1.07
N GLU A 203 -6.19 6.61 -0.24
CA GLU A 203 -5.00 5.81 -0.60
C GLU A 203 -4.82 4.66 0.41
N GLY A 204 -4.22 3.56 -0.05
CA GLY A 204 -4.23 2.29 0.72
C GLY A 204 -3.34 2.27 1.96
N GLY A 205 -2.31 3.12 2.04
CA GLY A 205 -1.53 3.30 3.27
C GLY A 205 -2.38 3.76 4.46
N ASP A 206 -3.49 4.47 4.19
CA ASP A 206 -4.39 4.96 5.22
C ASP A 206 -5.42 3.92 5.68
N VAL A 207 -5.71 2.89 4.89
CA VAL A 207 -6.79 1.94 5.18
C VAL A 207 -6.23 0.67 5.79
N HIS A 208 -6.72 0.32 6.99
CA HIS A 208 -6.30 -0.87 7.73
C HIS A 208 -7.53 -1.69 8.12
N VAL A 209 -7.51 -2.98 7.77
CA VAL A 209 -8.56 -3.92 8.20
C VAL A 209 -8.12 -4.56 9.50
N VAL A 210 -8.70 -4.19 10.64
CA VAL A 210 -8.25 -4.72 11.94
C VAL A 210 -8.92 -6.05 12.25
N ARG A 211 -10.25 -6.06 12.14
CA ARG A 211 -11.17 -7.16 12.42
C ARG A 211 -12.37 -7.02 11.49
N GLU A 212 -13.23 -8.03 11.39
CA GLU A 212 -14.41 -8.00 10.51
C GLU A 212 -15.40 -6.86 10.81
N ASP A 213 -15.30 -6.20 11.97
CA ASP A 213 -16.12 -5.07 12.41
C ASP A 213 -15.30 -3.84 12.83
N VAL A 214 -13.99 -3.82 12.61
CA VAL A 214 -13.13 -2.68 12.97
C VAL A 214 -12.20 -2.31 11.81
N LEU A 215 -12.28 -1.05 11.38
CA LEU A 215 -11.35 -0.43 10.43
C LEU A 215 -10.60 0.72 11.12
N MET A 216 -9.35 0.93 10.72
CA MET A 216 -8.66 2.20 10.99
C MET A 216 -8.39 2.91 9.68
N ILE A 217 -8.61 4.23 9.67
CA ILE A 217 -8.43 5.06 8.49
C ILE A 217 -7.65 6.31 8.84
N GLY A 218 -6.55 6.58 8.13
CA GLY A 218 -5.86 7.86 8.20
C GLY A 218 -6.62 8.96 7.46
N GLN A 219 -6.66 10.16 8.04
CA GLN A 219 -7.23 11.34 7.41
C GLN A 219 -6.17 12.45 7.36
N GLY A 220 -5.76 12.83 6.15
CA GLY A 220 -4.75 13.85 5.94
C GLY A 220 -4.68 14.33 4.48
N VAL A 221 -3.46 14.50 3.99
CA VAL A 221 -3.22 15.00 2.62
C VAL A 221 -3.61 13.97 1.56
N ARG A 222 -3.43 12.67 1.86
CA ARG A 222 -3.65 11.56 0.91
C ARG A 222 -5.07 10.98 0.95
N SER A 223 -5.66 10.88 2.14
CA SER A 223 -7.06 10.47 2.30
C SER A 223 -7.86 11.56 3.01
N ASN A 224 -9.01 11.96 2.45
CA ASN A 224 -9.87 12.98 3.05
C ASN A 224 -11.17 12.38 3.58
N SER A 225 -11.93 13.15 4.36
CA SER A 225 -13.20 12.70 4.94
C SER A 225 -14.20 12.21 3.89
N ARG A 226 -14.23 12.80 2.69
CA ARG A 226 -15.06 12.33 1.58
C ARG A 226 -14.69 10.92 1.11
N GLY A 227 -13.42 10.54 1.16
CA GLY A 227 -12.98 9.17 0.89
C GLY A 227 -13.41 8.20 1.97
N VAL A 228 -13.36 8.61 3.24
CA VAL A 228 -13.88 7.84 4.38
C VAL A 228 -15.39 7.60 4.21
N ASP A 229 -16.16 8.67 3.99
CA ASP A 229 -17.61 8.61 3.79
C ASP A 229 -17.96 7.68 2.61
N PHE A 230 -17.26 7.82 1.47
CA PHE A 230 -17.47 6.95 0.31
C PHE A 230 -17.28 5.47 0.66
N LEU A 231 -16.19 5.11 1.35
CA LEU A 231 -15.94 3.73 1.74
C LEU A 231 -17.05 3.20 2.66
N ILE A 232 -17.45 3.99 3.66
CA ILE A 232 -18.52 3.61 4.59
C ILE A 232 -19.84 3.39 3.84
N GLU A 233 -20.22 4.31 2.95
CA GLU A 233 -21.43 4.19 2.14
C GLU A 233 -21.43 2.92 1.27
N GLU A 234 -20.30 2.61 0.63
CA GLU A 234 -20.17 1.39 -0.18
C GLU A 234 -20.28 0.12 0.70
N LEU A 235 -19.64 0.09 1.87
CA LEU A 235 -19.75 -1.04 2.80
C LEU A 235 -21.18 -1.23 3.32
N VAL A 236 -21.91 -0.14 3.61
CA VAL A 236 -23.34 -0.20 3.97
C VAL A 236 -24.17 -0.74 2.81
N ARG A 237 -23.90 -0.32 1.56
CA ARG A 237 -24.61 -0.83 0.37
C ARG A 237 -24.35 -2.31 0.11
N LEU A 238 -23.15 -2.80 0.42
CA LEU A 238 -22.82 -4.22 0.34
C LEU A 238 -23.53 -5.05 1.42
N GLY A 239 -24.01 -4.40 2.48
CA GLY A 239 -24.69 -5.02 3.62
C GLY A 239 -23.71 -5.35 4.73
N LEU A 240 -23.92 -4.74 5.90
CA LEU A 240 -23.18 -5.06 7.12
C LEU A 240 -24.01 -6.02 7.97
N ASP A 241 -23.39 -7.09 8.47
CA ASP A 241 -24.07 -8.04 9.37
C ASP A 241 -24.18 -7.52 10.81
N LYS A 242 -23.25 -6.65 11.21
CA LYS A 242 -23.13 -6.05 12.54
C LYS A 242 -22.63 -4.61 12.45
N PRO A 243 -22.69 -3.81 13.53
CA PRO A 243 -22.12 -2.48 13.52
C PRO A 243 -20.65 -2.50 13.10
N LEU A 244 -20.28 -1.58 12.21
CA LEU A 244 -18.91 -1.35 11.79
C LEU A 244 -18.35 -0.19 12.60
N HIS A 245 -17.21 -0.41 13.25
CA HIS A 245 -16.46 0.61 13.96
C HIS A 245 -15.33 1.12 13.07
N VAL A 246 -15.31 2.42 12.80
CA VAL A 246 -14.26 3.06 11.99
C VAL A 246 -13.54 4.08 12.86
N LEU A 247 -12.26 3.81 13.14
CA LEU A 247 -11.38 4.70 13.86
C LEU A 247 -10.63 5.58 12.85
N VAL A 248 -10.94 6.87 12.84
CA VAL A 248 -10.33 7.84 11.92
C VAL A 248 -9.26 8.64 12.65
N GLN A 249 -8.00 8.51 12.24
CA GLN A 249 -6.87 9.23 12.82
C GLN A 249 -6.50 10.42 11.93
N GLU A 250 -6.58 11.65 12.45
CA GLU A 250 -6.03 12.82 11.75
C GLU A 250 -4.51 12.71 11.65
N LEU A 251 -3.95 13.12 10.52
CA LEU A 251 -2.52 13.09 10.24
C LEU A 251 -1.98 14.49 9.93
N PRO A 252 -0.74 14.79 10.35
CA PRO A 252 -0.02 16.00 9.93
C PRO A 252 0.09 16.10 8.40
N ALA A 253 0.11 17.34 7.90
CA ALA A 253 0.41 17.61 6.48
C ALA A 253 1.92 17.63 6.18
N GLU A 254 2.76 17.80 7.20
CA GLU A 254 4.21 17.88 7.10
C GLU A 254 4.92 17.20 8.27
N PRO A 255 6.13 16.66 8.05
CA PRO A 255 6.82 16.55 6.79
C PRO A 255 6.23 15.50 5.85
N GLU A 256 6.75 15.44 4.62
CA GLU A 256 6.27 14.55 3.55
C GLU A 256 6.29 13.07 3.89
N SER A 257 7.04 12.62 4.91
CA SER A 257 7.01 11.24 5.40
C SER A 257 5.68 10.84 6.04
N PHE A 258 4.85 11.80 6.44
CA PHE A 258 3.50 11.56 6.97
C PHE A 258 2.45 11.43 5.86
N ILE A 259 2.77 10.65 4.83
CA ILE A 259 1.86 10.38 3.73
C ILE A 259 0.61 9.63 4.19
N HIS A 260 0.74 8.68 5.11
CA HIS A 260 -0.35 7.77 5.48
C HIS A 260 -0.29 7.29 6.94
N LEU A 261 -1.39 6.70 7.41
CA LEU A 261 -1.50 6.12 8.76
C LEU A 261 -0.45 5.04 9.01
N ASP A 262 -0.15 4.19 8.02
CA ASP A 262 0.86 3.14 8.19
C ASP A 262 2.31 3.61 8.32
N MET A 263 2.55 4.91 8.12
CA MET A 263 3.85 5.55 8.36
C MET A 263 4.01 6.02 9.81
N VAL A 264 2.95 5.93 10.63
CA VAL A 264 2.96 6.31 12.05
C VAL A 264 2.34 5.26 12.97
N PHE A 265 1.59 4.28 12.42
CA PHE A 265 0.92 3.24 13.18
C PHE A 265 0.80 1.94 12.38
N THR A 266 1.24 0.80 12.93
CA THR A 266 0.93 -0.54 12.38
C THR A 266 0.64 -1.55 13.48
N LEU A 267 -0.29 -2.47 13.22
CA LEU A 267 -0.50 -3.64 14.08
C LEU A 267 0.61 -4.67 13.85
N LEU A 268 1.14 -5.24 14.93
CA LEU A 268 2.29 -6.15 14.88
C LEU A 268 1.93 -7.57 15.32
N ASP A 269 1.17 -7.68 16.40
CA ASP A 269 0.74 -8.91 17.03
C ASP A 269 -0.62 -8.68 17.70
N LYS A 270 -1.19 -9.72 18.31
CA LYS A 270 -2.48 -9.64 19.01
C LYS A 270 -2.49 -8.62 20.15
N ASP A 271 -1.32 -8.39 20.74
CA ASP A 271 -1.11 -7.55 21.93
C ASP A 271 -0.08 -6.44 21.69
N ALA A 272 0.35 -6.20 20.44
CA ALA A 272 1.38 -5.22 20.14
C ALA A 272 1.08 -4.42 18.87
N CYS A 273 1.31 -3.11 18.93
CA CYS A 273 1.33 -2.21 17.78
C CYS A 273 2.63 -1.40 17.76
N MET A 274 3.09 -0.99 16.58
CA MET A 274 4.16 -0.02 16.40
C MET A 274 3.56 1.37 16.32
N VAL A 275 4.10 2.31 17.09
CA VAL A 275 3.55 3.65 17.22
C VAL A 275 4.65 4.70 17.13
N TYR A 276 4.46 5.69 16.26
CA TYR A 276 5.14 6.97 16.37
C TYR A 276 4.38 7.85 17.38
N ALA A 277 4.86 7.84 18.62
CA ALA A 277 4.18 8.45 19.77
C ALA A 277 3.80 9.93 19.57
N PRO A 278 4.63 10.78 18.92
CA PRO A 278 4.32 12.18 18.72
C PRO A 278 3.01 12.51 18.05
N VAL A 279 2.56 11.65 17.12
CA VAL A 279 1.31 11.87 16.38
C VAL A 279 0.16 11.13 17.05
N ILE A 280 0.39 9.88 17.46
CA ILE A 280 -0.69 8.98 17.89
C ILE A 280 -1.02 9.13 19.38
N LEU A 281 -0.02 9.37 20.24
CA LEU A 281 -0.20 9.35 21.70
C LEU A 281 -0.04 10.72 22.37
N GLU A 282 0.73 11.62 21.76
CA GLU A 282 1.18 12.86 22.40
C GLU A 282 0.60 14.13 21.74
N SER A 283 -0.11 14.00 20.60
CA SER A 283 -0.62 15.16 19.86
C SER A 283 -2.03 15.56 20.30
N PRO A 284 -2.22 16.79 20.82
CA PRO A 284 -3.56 17.35 20.98
C PRO A 284 -4.15 17.88 19.65
N GLN A 285 -3.32 18.03 18.61
CA GLN A 285 -3.73 18.61 17.32
C GLN A 285 -4.28 17.56 16.36
N TYR A 286 -3.80 16.32 16.45
CA TYR A 286 -4.14 15.22 15.56
C TYR A 286 -5.05 14.25 16.29
N ARG A 287 -6.35 14.42 16.11
CA ARG A 287 -7.37 13.74 16.90
C ARG A 287 -7.70 12.38 16.31
N THR A 288 -8.17 11.49 17.18
CA THR A 288 -8.82 10.24 16.78
C THR A 288 -10.34 10.41 16.90
N PHE A 289 -11.08 10.05 15.86
CA PHE A 289 -12.54 9.96 15.87
C PHE A 289 -12.98 8.50 15.77
N HIS A 290 -14.09 8.19 16.39
CA HIS A 290 -14.73 6.89 16.31
C HIS A 290 -16.10 7.07 15.67
N MET A 291 -16.31 6.38 14.54
CA MET A 291 -17.59 6.26 13.87
C MET A 291 -18.16 4.87 14.10
N GLU A 292 -19.33 4.77 14.73
CA GLU A 292 -20.11 3.53 14.82
C GLU A 292 -21.20 3.58 13.74
N VAL A 293 -21.08 2.70 12.74
CA VAL A 293 -21.97 2.63 11.59
C VAL A 293 -22.85 1.39 11.73
N GLN A 294 -24.14 1.61 11.91
CA GLN A 294 -25.12 0.53 12.04
C GLN A 294 -25.41 -0.11 10.67
N PRO A 295 -25.89 -1.37 10.61
CA PRO A 295 -26.26 -2.03 9.35
C PRO A 295 -27.20 -1.24 8.42
N GLY A 296 -28.09 -0.42 9.00
CA GLY A 296 -28.98 0.47 8.24
C GLY A 296 -28.35 1.79 7.79
N GLY A 297 -27.05 2.01 8.01
CA GLY A 297 -26.31 3.23 7.67
C GLY A 297 -26.37 4.35 8.71
N ALA A 298 -27.18 4.21 9.77
CA ALA A 298 -27.20 5.19 10.86
C ALA A 298 -25.83 5.25 11.54
N THR A 299 -25.24 6.45 11.57
CA THR A 299 -23.86 6.65 12.04
C THR A 299 -23.82 7.56 13.25
N ARG A 300 -23.05 7.18 14.28
CA ARG A 300 -22.70 8.03 15.43
C ARG A 300 -21.20 8.31 15.40
N ILE A 301 -20.81 9.53 15.71
CA ILE A 301 -19.41 9.97 15.67
C ILE A 301 -19.07 10.69 16.97
N TRP A 302 -17.94 10.32 17.58
CA TRP A 302 -17.37 11.02 18.73
C TRP A 302 -15.84 11.04 18.64
N GLN A 303 -15.22 11.86 19.48
CA GLN A 303 -13.77 11.96 19.58
C GLN A 303 -13.27 11.00 20.67
N GLU A 304 -12.21 10.26 20.35
CA GLU A 304 -11.49 9.39 21.28
C GLU A 304 -10.25 10.08 21.86
N SER A 305 -9.71 9.50 22.93
CA SER A 305 -8.49 10.05 23.55
C SER A 305 -7.24 9.81 22.71
N ASP A 306 -7.05 8.58 22.21
CA ASP A 306 -6.01 8.20 21.26
C ASP A 306 -6.42 6.89 20.55
N LEU A 307 -5.75 6.59 19.43
CA LEU A 307 -6.04 5.42 18.60
C LEU A 307 -5.85 4.09 19.35
N VAL A 308 -4.85 4.00 20.24
CA VAL A 308 -4.53 2.77 20.97
C VAL A 308 -5.62 2.46 21.99
N ARG A 309 -6.07 3.46 22.74
CA ARG A 309 -7.19 3.30 23.68
C ARG A 309 -8.49 2.96 22.98
N ALA A 310 -8.80 3.62 21.87
CA ALA A 310 -9.99 3.33 21.08
C ALA A 310 -10.01 1.86 20.58
N LEU A 311 -8.87 1.33 20.15
CA LEU A 311 -8.72 -0.09 19.81
C LEU A 311 -8.95 -0.99 21.03
N ASN A 312 -8.35 -0.66 22.17
CA ASN A 312 -8.49 -1.44 23.40
C ASN A 312 -9.95 -1.49 23.89
N ASP A 313 -10.68 -0.37 23.80
CA ASP A 313 -12.09 -0.28 24.17
C ASP A 313 -12.99 -1.14 23.25
N LEU A 314 -12.53 -1.41 22.03
CA LEU A 314 -13.17 -2.35 21.07
C LEU A 314 -12.70 -3.81 21.23
N GLY A 315 -11.89 -4.11 22.26
CA GLY A 315 -11.36 -5.45 22.54
C GLY A 315 -10.14 -5.84 21.70
N VAL A 316 -9.50 -4.89 21.02
CA VAL A 316 -8.23 -5.08 20.29
C VAL A 316 -7.10 -4.68 21.24
N LEU A 317 -6.78 -5.55 22.21
CA LEU A 317 -5.97 -5.23 23.40
C LEU A 317 -4.46 -5.11 23.12
N VAL A 318 -4.05 -4.06 22.41
CA VAL A 318 -2.66 -3.83 22.00
C VAL A 318 -1.90 -2.87 22.92
N ALA A 319 -0.63 -3.18 23.14
CA ALA A 319 0.34 -2.30 23.79
C ALA A 319 1.26 -1.63 22.75
N PRO A 320 1.56 -0.33 22.89
CA PRO A 320 2.41 0.37 21.94
C PRO A 320 3.90 0.07 22.16
N ILE A 321 4.59 -0.31 21.09
CA ILE A 321 6.05 -0.28 20.96
C ILE A 321 6.41 1.00 20.21
N ILE A 322 7.30 1.82 20.78
CA ILE A 322 7.58 3.17 20.24
C ILE A 322 8.66 3.12 19.15
N CYS A 323 8.32 3.64 17.97
CA CYS A 323 9.24 3.84 16.85
C CYS A 323 10.37 4.80 17.27
N GLY A 324 11.63 4.36 17.20
CA GLY A 324 12.81 5.14 17.58
C GLY A 324 13.06 5.29 19.09
N ALA A 325 12.42 4.45 19.91
CA ALA A 325 12.49 4.44 21.37
C ALA A 325 11.85 5.64 22.09
N LYS A 326 11.28 5.38 23.28
CA LYS A 326 10.40 6.30 24.01
C LYS A 326 11.06 7.62 24.41
N ASP A 327 12.32 7.59 24.82
CA ASP A 327 12.95 8.71 25.54
C ASP A 327 13.83 9.61 24.65
N ASP A 328 13.83 9.41 23.33
CA ASP A 328 14.66 10.17 22.39
C ASP A 328 13.87 10.65 21.17
N ARG A 329 13.25 11.83 21.29
CA ARG A 329 12.46 12.44 20.22
C ARG A 329 13.23 12.57 18.91
N TRP A 330 14.52 12.89 18.97
CA TRP A 330 15.36 13.03 17.79
C TRP A 330 15.49 11.72 17.04
N THR A 331 15.66 10.61 17.75
CA THR A 331 15.71 9.29 17.12
C THR A 331 14.35 8.82 16.63
N GLN A 332 13.26 9.13 17.33
CA GLN A 332 11.90 8.86 16.85
C GLN A 332 11.64 9.52 15.49
N ASP A 333 11.97 10.81 15.34
CA ASP A 333 11.77 11.54 14.09
C ASP A 333 12.61 10.94 12.95
N ARG A 334 13.87 10.56 13.22
CA ARG A 334 14.77 9.95 12.24
C ARG A 334 14.31 8.57 11.79
N GLU A 335 13.92 7.71 12.71
CA GLU A 335 13.48 6.36 12.37
C GLU A 335 12.09 6.36 11.74
N GLN A 336 11.19 7.25 12.16
CA GLN A 336 9.90 7.47 11.48
C GLN A 336 10.12 7.85 10.02
N TRP A 337 11.00 8.81 9.75
CA TRP A 337 11.34 9.23 8.38
C TRP A 337 11.83 8.05 7.53
N HIS A 338 12.58 7.13 8.13
CA HIS A 338 13.05 5.89 7.50
C HIS A 338 12.04 4.74 7.55
N SER A 339 10.74 5.05 7.64
CA SER A 339 9.65 4.06 7.66
C SER A 339 9.70 3.10 8.86
N GLY A 340 10.20 3.57 10.01
CA GLY A 340 10.34 2.79 11.24
C GLY A 340 9.03 2.32 11.85
N ALA A 341 7.90 2.94 11.50
CA ALA A 341 6.58 2.46 11.91
C ALA A 341 5.91 1.53 10.88
N ASN A 342 6.50 1.31 9.69
CA ASN A 342 5.86 0.65 8.56
C ASN A 342 6.29 -0.82 8.42
N PHE A 343 5.71 -1.69 9.23
CA PHE A 343 5.94 -3.14 9.17
C PHE A 343 4.83 -3.85 8.39
N VAL A 344 5.21 -4.86 7.60
CA VAL A 344 4.23 -5.84 7.09
C VAL A 344 4.27 -7.09 7.96
N ALA A 345 3.12 -7.48 8.49
CA ALA A 345 2.98 -8.76 9.18
C ALA A 345 2.71 -9.88 8.16
N PHE A 346 3.37 -11.03 8.29
CA PHE A 346 3.01 -12.27 7.57
C PHE A 346 2.30 -13.30 8.47
N GLY A 347 2.20 -12.99 9.76
CA GLY A 347 1.41 -13.68 10.78
C GLY A 347 1.49 -12.90 12.10
N PRO A 348 0.72 -13.27 13.14
CA PRO A 348 0.74 -12.56 14.41
C PRO A 348 2.12 -12.60 15.05
N GLY A 349 2.71 -11.42 15.27
CA GLY A 349 4.07 -11.27 15.79
C GLY A 349 5.18 -11.55 14.78
N GLN A 350 4.85 -11.75 13.51
CA GLN A 350 5.81 -12.12 12.47
C GLN A 350 5.89 -11.03 11.41
N LEU A 351 7.00 -10.29 11.39
CA LEU A 351 7.10 -8.99 10.74
C LEU A 351 8.22 -8.95 9.70
N ILE A 352 8.10 -8.04 8.74
CA ILE A 352 9.21 -7.59 7.89
C ILE A 352 9.32 -6.07 7.98
N GLY A 353 10.54 -5.57 8.17
CA GLY A 353 10.86 -4.14 8.24
C GLY A 353 12.32 -3.85 7.90
N TYR A 354 12.79 -2.63 8.17
CA TYR A 354 14.18 -2.24 7.85
C TYR A 354 15.13 -2.32 9.05
N ALA A 355 16.34 -2.82 8.80
CA ALA A 355 17.42 -2.93 9.77
C ALA A 355 17.99 -1.57 10.20
N ARG A 356 17.89 -0.55 9.34
CA ARG A 356 18.40 0.82 9.60
C ARG A 356 17.70 1.54 10.76
N ASN A 357 16.55 1.04 11.21
CA ASN A 357 15.78 1.59 12.32
C ASN A 357 16.21 0.89 13.62
N GLU A 358 17.47 1.08 13.99
CA GLU A 358 18.15 0.32 15.04
C GLU A 358 17.41 0.35 16.38
N ARG A 359 16.96 1.52 16.84
CA ARG A 359 16.24 1.65 18.12
C ARG A 359 14.86 1.01 18.07
N THR A 360 14.18 1.08 16.94
CA THR A 360 12.91 0.39 16.72
C THR A 360 13.11 -1.14 16.77
N ILE A 361 14.13 -1.67 16.08
CA ILE A 361 14.43 -3.11 16.08
C ILE A 361 14.88 -3.58 17.47
N GLU A 362 15.69 -2.79 18.19
CA GLU A 362 16.02 -3.04 19.60
C GLU A 362 14.75 -3.06 20.48
N GLY A 363 13.82 -2.14 20.23
CA GLY A 363 12.51 -2.09 20.88
C GLY A 363 11.72 -3.37 20.68
N LEU A 364 11.60 -3.85 19.44
CA LEU A 364 10.99 -5.13 19.11
C LEU A 364 11.71 -6.30 19.80
N SER A 365 13.04 -6.32 19.77
CA SER A 365 13.83 -7.38 20.42
C SER A 365 13.56 -7.45 21.92
N LYS A 366 13.46 -6.31 22.62
CA LYS A 366 13.10 -6.24 24.04
C LYS A 366 11.67 -6.76 24.32
N HIS A 367 10.79 -6.72 23.33
CA HIS A 367 9.43 -7.28 23.39
C HIS A 367 9.34 -8.72 22.85
N GLY A 368 10.49 -9.41 22.74
CA GLY A 368 10.55 -10.84 22.43
C GLY A 368 10.58 -11.19 20.95
N PHE A 369 10.72 -10.22 20.05
CA PHE A 369 10.86 -10.51 18.61
C PHE A 369 12.29 -10.95 18.30
N SER A 370 12.45 -12.16 17.77
CA SER A 370 13.73 -12.63 17.24
C SER A 370 14.06 -11.92 15.92
N VAL A 371 15.29 -11.44 15.76
CA VAL A 371 15.70 -10.67 14.57
C VAL A 371 16.40 -11.59 13.56
N PHE A 372 15.94 -11.59 12.31
CA PHE A 372 16.53 -12.35 11.20
C PHE A 372 16.85 -11.44 10.02
N ARG A 373 17.85 -11.78 9.22
CA ARG A 373 18.16 -11.04 7.98
C ARG A 373 17.33 -11.60 6.82
N ALA A 374 16.73 -10.73 6.03
CA ALA A 374 15.96 -11.13 4.84
C ALA A 374 16.80 -11.94 3.83
N GLU A 375 18.10 -11.63 3.70
CA GLU A 375 19.05 -12.38 2.88
C GLU A 375 19.21 -13.84 3.34
N ASP A 376 19.30 -14.08 4.65
CA ASP A 376 19.42 -15.43 5.20
C ASP A 376 18.10 -16.21 5.08
N VAL A 377 16.96 -15.54 5.22
CA VAL A 377 15.63 -16.17 5.09
C VAL A 377 15.29 -16.50 3.63
N SER A 378 15.49 -15.56 2.72
CA SER A 378 15.20 -15.72 1.29
C SER A 378 16.06 -16.83 0.65
N SER A 379 17.34 -16.92 1.02
CA SER A 379 18.24 -17.99 0.58
C SER A 379 17.92 -19.37 1.19
N GLY A 380 17.11 -19.41 2.26
CA GLY A 380 16.79 -20.64 3.00
C GLY A 380 17.87 -21.07 4.00
N LYS A 381 18.90 -20.25 4.23
CA LYS A 381 19.90 -20.47 5.28
C LYS A 381 19.27 -20.42 6.68
N VAL A 382 18.25 -19.59 6.85
CA VAL A 382 17.43 -19.50 8.05
C VAL A 382 15.97 -19.74 7.68
N VAL A 383 15.27 -20.53 8.49
CA VAL A 383 13.82 -20.72 8.35
C VAL A 383 13.15 -19.95 9.49
N VAL A 384 12.29 -18.99 9.15
CA VAL A 384 11.49 -18.28 10.16
C VAL A 384 10.57 -19.26 10.88
N PRO A 385 10.36 -19.11 12.19
CA PRO A 385 9.52 -20.02 12.94
C PRO A 385 8.08 -19.97 12.42
N SER A 386 7.35 -21.07 12.48
CA SER A 386 5.94 -21.11 12.04
C SER A 386 4.98 -20.38 12.98
N LYS A 387 5.43 -20.08 14.21
CA LYS A 387 4.71 -19.39 15.28
C LYS A 387 5.70 -18.63 16.16
N GLY A 388 5.21 -17.64 16.90
CA GLY A 388 6.02 -16.83 17.80
C GLY A 388 6.58 -15.58 17.13
N ARG A 389 7.20 -14.72 17.94
CA ARG A 389 7.58 -13.37 17.51
C ARG A 389 8.90 -13.34 16.76
N CYS A 390 8.89 -12.77 15.56
CA CYS A 390 10.09 -12.51 14.79
C CYS A 390 9.95 -11.27 13.91
N VAL A 391 11.08 -10.64 13.61
CA VAL A 391 11.20 -9.57 12.63
C VAL A 391 12.31 -9.93 11.65
N VAL A 392 11.95 -9.99 10.37
CA VAL A 392 12.91 -10.17 9.27
C VAL A 392 13.29 -8.79 8.75
N THR A 393 14.56 -8.45 8.79
CA THR A 393 15.04 -7.12 8.45
C THR A 393 15.72 -7.07 7.09
N LEU A 394 15.34 -6.07 6.30
CA LEU A 394 16.00 -5.66 5.06
C LEU A 394 17.06 -4.60 5.37
N ALA A 395 18.17 -4.55 4.64
CA ALA A 395 19.18 -3.51 4.83
C ALA A 395 18.58 -2.10 4.65
N GLY A 396 17.89 -1.88 3.52
CA GLY A 396 17.13 -0.67 3.26
C GLY A 396 18.02 0.53 2.94
N SER A 397 19.01 0.37 2.09
CA SER A 397 19.83 1.50 1.61
C SER A 397 19.08 2.37 0.59
N GLU A 398 18.34 1.74 -0.34
CA GLU A 398 17.67 2.44 -1.44
C GLU A 398 16.15 2.37 -1.33
N LEU A 399 15.57 1.20 -0.98
CA LEU A 399 14.11 1.05 -0.88
C LEU A 399 13.40 2.12 -0.01
N PRO A 400 13.92 2.50 1.18
CA PRO A 400 13.26 3.52 2.01
C PRO A 400 13.32 4.93 1.41
N ARG A 401 14.22 5.22 0.46
CA ARG A 401 14.31 6.55 -0.18
C ARG A 401 13.09 6.85 -1.07
N GLY A 402 12.34 5.81 -1.46
CA GLY A 402 11.01 5.96 -2.05
C GLY A 402 9.91 6.36 -1.07
N GLY A 403 10.23 6.54 0.21
CA GLY A 403 9.29 7.02 1.23
C GLY A 403 8.37 5.95 1.80
N GLY A 404 8.73 4.67 1.72
CA GLY A 404 7.89 3.56 2.16
C GLY A 404 8.62 2.34 2.72
N GLY A 405 7.90 1.56 3.53
CA GLY A 405 8.37 0.34 4.19
C GLY A 405 7.82 -0.95 3.60
N GLY A 406 7.93 -2.04 4.38
CA GLY A 406 7.48 -3.36 3.96
C GLY A 406 5.96 -3.42 3.71
N ARG A 407 5.17 -2.62 4.43
CA ARG A 407 3.71 -2.56 4.23
C ARG A 407 3.36 -1.82 2.95
N CYS A 408 4.05 -0.72 2.65
CA CYS A 408 3.87 0.03 1.39
C CYS A 408 4.14 -0.84 0.17
N MET A 409 5.13 -1.74 0.24
CA MET A 409 5.53 -2.63 -0.86
C MET A 409 4.63 -3.88 -1.03
N THR A 410 3.53 -4.00 -0.28
CA THR A 410 2.66 -5.19 -0.34
C THR A 410 1.19 -4.82 -0.52
N MET A 411 0.46 -5.65 -1.25
CA MET A 411 -1.01 -5.60 -1.31
C MET A 411 -1.59 -6.99 -1.03
N PRO A 412 -1.97 -7.29 0.23
CA PRO A 412 -2.56 -8.57 0.59
C PRO A 412 -3.86 -8.80 -0.19
N VAL A 413 -4.03 -10.00 -0.75
CA VAL A 413 -5.28 -10.45 -1.39
C VAL A 413 -5.91 -11.61 -0.64
N LEU A 414 -5.12 -12.37 0.13
CA LEU A 414 -5.62 -13.41 1.02
C LEU A 414 -4.90 -13.31 2.36
N ARG A 415 -5.66 -13.04 3.42
CA ARG A 415 -5.15 -12.99 4.79
C ARG A 415 -6.24 -13.44 5.75
N ASP A 416 -5.87 -14.40 6.60
CA ASP A 416 -6.78 -15.00 7.57
C ASP A 416 -7.28 -13.95 8.59
N ALA A 417 -8.46 -14.16 9.18
CA ALA A 417 -8.91 -13.40 10.34
C ALA A 417 -8.02 -13.67 11.57
N VAL A 418 -8.11 -12.80 12.57
CA VAL A 418 -7.42 -12.94 13.85
C VAL A 418 -8.45 -13.17 14.93
N ASP A 419 -8.22 -14.21 15.73
CA ASP A 419 -8.92 -14.41 17.00
C ASP A 419 -8.23 -13.52 18.05
N TRP A 420 -8.81 -12.35 18.33
CA TRP A 420 -8.20 -11.28 19.12
C TRP A 420 -8.16 -11.59 20.61
#